data_AF-A0A950K9W2-F1
#
_entry.id   AF-A0A950K9W2-F1
#
_cell.length_a   1.000
_cell.length_b   1.000
_cell.length_c   1.000
_cell.angle_alpha   90.00
_cell.angle_beta   90.00
_cell.angle_gamma   90.00
#
_symmetry.space_group_name_H-M   'P 1'
#
loop_
_entity.id
_entity.type
_entity.pdbx_description
1 polymer ?
#
loop_
_entity_poly.entity_id
_entity_poly.type
_entity_poly.pdbx_seq_one_letter_code
_entity_poly.pdbx_strand_id
1 'polypeptide(L)'
;MAVTQLDIARRVGLDVSSVNKILNRRPGPVFRKDTIKQVFKIARELGYDFGRLKYHHKRGTPRKSIAIPLELSIYNADGTLFDKGAAIVKDVSLGGALLTAVVLPQQSIPLRPHTIGIRMLDGALKGVEIMGRPIRLAHSGIGQGMNLAIEFLRTEEVKLRKLRKIL
;
A
#
# COMPACT_ATOMS: atom_id res chain seq x y z
N MET A 1 -30.20 0.31 9.05
CA MET A 1 -28.71 0.30 9.00
C MET A 1 -28.27 0.05 7.58
N ALA A 2 -27.23 0.71 7.10
CA ALA A 2 -26.70 0.45 5.75
C ALA A 2 -25.89 -0.85 5.75
N VAL A 3 -26.16 -1.75 4.79
CA VAL A 3 -25.40 -2.99 4.62
C VAL A 3 -23.95 -2.67 4.28
N THR A 4 -23.03 -3.32 5.00
CA THR A 4 -21.60 -3.17 4.75
C THR A 4 -21.03 -4.35 3.96
N GLN A 5 -19.82 -4.18 3.42
CA GLN A 5 -19.10 -5.28 2.80
C GLN A 5 -18.70 -6.36 3.81
N LEU A 6 -18.60 -6.01 5.10
CA LEU A 6 -18.35 -6.96 6.19
C LEU A 6 -19.56 -7.89 6.41
N ASP A 7 -20.78 -7.36 6.30
CA ASP A 7 -22.00 -8.16 6.44
C ASP A 7 -22.12 -9.19 5.31
N ILE A 8 -21.81 -8.77 4.08
CA ILE A 8 -21.74 -9.65 2.91
C ILE A 8 -20.64 -10.72 3.10
N ALA A 9 -19.46 -10.31 3.57
CA ALA A 9 -18.33 -11.19 3.81
C ALA A 9 -18.67 -12.30 4.81
N ARG A 10 -19.29 -11.95 5.94
CA ARG A 10 -19.77 -12.90 6.95
C ARG A 10 -20.81 -13.88 6.38
N ARG A 11 -21.73 -13.40 5.53
CA ARG A 11 -22.78 -14.25 4.96
C ARG A 11 -22.29 -15.21 3.87
N VAL A 12 -21.30 -14.80 3.07
CA VAL A 12 -20.71 -15.63 2.00
C VAL A 12 -19.60 -16.55 2.55
N GLY A 13 -19.02 -16.23 3.72
CA GLY A 13 -17.86 -16.95 4.26
C GLY A 13 -16.55 -16.55 3.57
N LEU A 14 -16.43 -15.29 3.18
CA LEU A 14 -15.22 -14.75 2.55
C LEU A 14 -14.60 -13.66 3.41
N ASP A 15 -13.32 -13.38 3.21
CA ASP A 15 -12.70 -12.18 3.75
C ASP A 15 -13.28 -10.90 3.12
N VAL A 16 -13.36 -9.83 3.91
CA VAL A 16 -13.90 -8.53 3.47
C VAL A 16 -13.10 -7.93 2.31
N SER A 17 -11.80 -8.20 2.22
CA SER A 17 -10.95 -7.79 1.08
C SER A 17 -11.37 -8.50 -0.21
N SER A 18 -11.75 -9.78 -0.13
CA SER A 18 -12.24 -10.55 -1.28
C SER A 18 -13.56 -10.01 -1.79
N VAL A 19 -14.51 -9.75 -0.89
CA VAL A 19 -15.79 -9.09 -1.23
C VAL A 19 -15.54 -7.70 -1.83
N ASN A 20 -14.66 -6.90 -1.22
CA ASN A 20 -14.29 -5.59 -1.74
C ASN A 20 -13.74 -5.68 -3.17
N LYS A 21 -12.82 -6.62 -3.46
CA LYS A 21 -12.25 -6.81 -4.80
C LYS A 21 -13.29 -7.23 -5.82
N ILE A 22 -14.19 -8.16 -5.46
CA ILE A 22 -15.25 -8.65 -6.34
C ILE A 22 -16.23 -7.53 -6.67
N LEU A 23 -16.77 -6.84 -5.66
CA LEU A 23 -17.77 -5.78 -5.89
C LEU A 23 -17.19 -4.58 -6.65
N ASN A 24 -15.94 -4.20 -6.37
CA ASN A 24 -15.28 -3.07 -7.04
C ASN A 24 -14.56 -3.46 -8.34
N ARG A 25 -14.67 -4.72 -8.79
CA ARG A 25 -13.98 -5.24 -10.00
C ARG A 25 -12.49 -4.86 -10.02
N ARG A 26 -11.83 -4.94 -8.87
CA ARG A 26 -10.42 -4.52 -8.75
C ARG A 26 -9.51 -5.51 -9.49
N PRO A 27 -8.49 -5.02 -10.23
CA PRO A 27 -7.48 -5.90 -10.81
C PRO A 27 -6.77 -6.69 -9.70
N GLY A 28 -6.60 -8.00 -9.89
CA GLY A 28 -6.12 -8.89 -8.85
C GLY A 28 -6.43 -10.37 -9.13
N PRO A 29 -6.43 -11.24 -8.10
CA PRO A 29 -6.66 -12.68 -8.28
C PRO A 29 -7.99 -12.95 -8.98
N VAL A 30 -7.97 -13.90 -9.91
CA VAL A 30 -9.15 -14.30 -10.68
C VAL A 30 -10.04 -15.16 -9.78
N PHE A 31 -11.11 -14.58 -9.25
CA PHE A 31 -12.14 -15.32 -8.52
C PHE A 31 -12.92 -16.20 -9.50
N ARG A 32 -13.30 -17.42 -9.09
CA ARG A 32 -14.19 -18.28 -9.89
C ARG A 32 -15.51 -17.55 -10.17
N LYS A 33 -16.08 -17.78 -11.36
CA LYS A 33 -17.34 -17.14 -11.78
C LYS A 33 -18.46 -17.37 -10.77
N ASP A 34 -18.52 -18.55 -10.17
CA ASP A 34 -19.57 -18.89 -9.20
C ASP A 34 -19.42 -18.12 -7.89
N THR A 35 -18.20 -17.93 -7.39
CA THR A 35 -17.92 -17.07 -6.22
C THR A 35 -18.35 -15.63 -6.48
N ILE A 36 -18.04 -15.10 -7.68
CA ILE A 36 -18.46 -13.75 -8.07
C ILE A 36 -19.99 -13.66 -8.06
N LYS A 37 -20.68 -14.60 -8.71
CA LYS A 37 -22.15 -14.66 -8.74
C LYS A 37 -22.75 -14.73 -7.33
N GLN A 38 -22.18 -15.55 -6.45
CA GLN A 38 -22.65 -15.72 -5.08
C GLN A 38 -22.52 -14.41 -4.27
N VAL A 39 -21.39 -13.70 -4.37
CA VAL A 39 -21.21 -12.41 -3.72
C VAL A 39 -22.23 -11.38 -4.19
N PHE A 40 -22.45 -11.26 -5.51
CA PHE A 40 -23.45 -10.34 -6.05
C PHE A 40 -24.88 -10.73 -5.68
N LYS A 41 -25.20 -12.04 -5.60
CA LYS A 41 -26.49 -12.54 -5.15
C LYS A 41 -26.75 -12.13 -3.70
N ILE A 42 -25.85 -12.46 -2.78
CA ILE A 42 -25.98 -12.13 -1.35
C ILE A 42 -26.01 -10.60 -1.14
N ALA A 43 -25.19 -9.84 -1.87
CA ALA A 43 -25.21 -8.38 -1.78
C ALA A 43 -26.58 -7.79 -2.15
N ARG A 44 -27.25 -8.34 -3.19
CA ARG A 44 -28.63 -7.92 -3.56
C ARG A 44 -29.64 -8.34 -2.50
N GLU A 45 -29.56 -9.57 -2.01
CA GLU A 45 -30.48 -10.10 -0.97
C GLU A 45 -30.42 -9.28 0.32
N LEU A 46 -29.23 -8.80 0.70
CA LEU A 46 -29.07 -7.95 1.88
C LEU A 46 -29.53 -6.50 1.65
N GLY A 47 -29.69 -6.06 0.40
CA GLY A 47 -30.01 -4.66 0.08
C GLY A 47 -28.78 -3.74 0.02
N TYR A 48 -27.64 -4.25 -0.44
CA TYR A 48 -26.42 -3.46 -0.61
C TYR A 48 -26.59 -2.36 -1.66
N ASP A 49 -26.20 -1.13 -1.32
CA ASP A 49 -26.21 0.01 -2.23
C ASP A 49 -24.99 -0.04 -3.19
N PHE A 50 -25.24 -0.54 -4.40
CA PHE A 50 -24.25 -0.60 -5.47
C PHE A 50 -23.87 0.79 -6.04
N GLY A 51 -24.67 1.84 -5.80
CA GLY A 51 -24.37 3.21 -6.22
C GLY A 51 -23.08 3.77 -5.58
N ARG A 52 -22.65 3.18 -4.46
CA ARG A 52 -21.39 3.48 -3.78
C ARG A 52 -20.15 2.91 -4.48
N LEU A 53 -20.30 2.02 -5.47
CA LEU A 53 -19.18 1.34 -6.13
C LEU A 53 -18.41 2.22 -7.14
N LYS A 54 -18.50 3.55 -7.04
CA LYS A 54 -17.93 4.50 -8.00
C LYS A 54 -16.39 4.58 -8.03
N TYR A 55 -15.67 3.90 -7.14
CA TYR A 55 -14.20 3.94 -7.15
C TYR A 55 -13.60 2.76 -7.92
N HIS A 56 -13.59 2.88 -9.24
CA HIS A 56 -12.50 2.28 -10.01
C HIS A 56 -11.20 2.93 -9.52
N HIS A 57 -10.46 2.22 -8.68
CA HIS A 57 -9.11 2.60 -8.29
C HIS A 57 -8.19 2.47 -9.53
N LYS A 58 -8.36 3.36 -10.51
CA LYS A 58 -7.36 3.58 -11.54
C LYS A 58 -6.18 4.24 -10.82
N ARG A 59 -5.05 3.55 -10.78
CA ARG A 59 -3.83 4.17 -10.27
C ARG A 59 -3.53 5.36 -11.18
N GLY A 60 -3.34 6.55 -10.60
CA GLY A 60 -3.02 7.75 -11.37
C GLY A 60 -1.68 7.65 -12.13
N THR A 61 -0.80 6.75 -11.69
CA THR A 61 0.49 6.47 -12.33
C THR A 61 0.83 4.97 -12.29
N PRO A 62 1.40 4.40 -13.36
CA PRO A 62 1.91 3.03 -13.36
C PRO A 62 3.03 2.87 -12.33
N ARG A 63 3.24 1.65 -11.84
CA ARG A 63 4.37 1.32 -10.96
C ARG A 63 5.38 0.49 -11.75
N LYS A 64 6.65 0.77 -11.55
CA LYS A 64 7.75 -0.06 -12.05
C LYS A 64 8.21 -0.98 -10.94
N SER A 65 8.30 -2.26 -11.25
CA SER A 65 8.93 -3.24 -10.35
C SER A 65 10.43 -2.99 -10.36
N ILE A 66 11.00 -2.79 -9.17
CA ILE A 66 12.43 -2.59 -8.97
C ILE A 66 12.85 -3.37 -7.72
N ALA A 67 14.15 -3.57 -7.51
CA ALA A 67 14.68 -4.19 -6.31
C ALA A 67 15.92 -3.40 -5.90
N ILE A 68 15.71 -2.29 -5.19
CA ILE A 68 16.80 -1.39 -4.78
C ILE A 68 16.89 -1.36 -3.25
N PRO A 69 18.04 -1.69 -2.65
CA PRO A 69 18.25 -1.54 -1.22
C PRO A 69 18.23 -0.05 -0.83
N LEU A 70 17.69 0.24 0.34
CA LEU A 70 17.55 1.60 0.85
C LEU A 70 17.83 1.69 2.35
N GLU A 71 18.29 2.86 2.79
CA GLU A 71 18.20 3.26 4.19
C GLU A 71 16.82 3.84 4.47
N LEU A 72 16.21 3.38 5.56
CA LEU A 72 14.88 3.78 6.02
C LEU A 72 15.05 4.63 7.29
N SER A 73 14.37 5.77 7.36
CA SER A 73 14.31 6.58 8.57
C SER A 73 12.85 6.88 8.92
N ILE A 74 12.50 6.75 10.18
CA ILE A 74 11.16 7.04 10.69
C ILE A 74 11.25 8.28 11.57
N TYR A 75 10.44 9.29 11.27
CA TYR A 75 10.40 10.53 12.03
C TYR A 75 9.05 10.74 12.69
N ASN A 76 9.05 11.16 13.94
CA ASN A 76 7.86 11.59 14.64
C ASN A 76 7.26 12.84 13.99
N ALA A 77 6.05 13.22 14.43
CA ALA A 77 5.35 14.40 13.91
C ALA A 77 6.12 15.72 14.13
N ASP A 78 6.97 15.79 15.16
CA ASP A 78 7.82 16.94 15.47
C ASP A 78 9.14 16.95 14.66
N GLY A 79 9.34 15.96 13.78
CA GLY A 79 10.55 15.82 12.95
C GLY A 79 11.72 15.12 13.64
N THR A 80 11.58 14.71 14.90
CA THR A 80 12.62 13.94 15.60
C THR A 80 12.73 12.54 15.01
N LEU A 81 13.97 12.03 14.90
CA LEU A 81 14.21 10.66 14.43
C LEU A 81 13.73 9.67 15.50
N PHE A 82 12.78 8.82 15.13
CA PHE A 82 12.29 7.73 15.97
C PHE A 82 13.18 6.50 15.85
N ASP A 83 13.42 6.03 14.62
CA ASP A 83 14.27 4.86 14.35
C ASP A 83 14.88 4.92 12.94
N LYS A 84 15.99 4.21 12.74
CA LYS A 84 16.67 4.11 11.44
C LYS A 84 17.02 2.66 11.15
N GLY A 85 16.67 2.20 9.96
CA GLY A 85 16.88 0.81 9.54
C GLY A 85 17.13 0.70 8.04
N ALA A 86 16.77 -0.47 7.50
CA ALA A 86 16.97 -0.80 6.10
C ALA A 86 15.72 -1.46 5.50
N ALA A 87 15.58 -1.35 4.18
CA ALA A 87 14.54 -2.05 3.43
C ALA A 87 14.96 -2.25 1.96
N ILE A 88 14.06 -2.86 1.19
CA ILE A 88 14.16 -2.96 -0.27
C ILE A 88 12.94 -2.31 -0.89
N VAL A 89 13.13 -1.43 -1.88
CA VAL A 89 12.01 -0.98 -2.73
C VAL A 89 11.66 -2.11 -3.69
N LYS A 90 10.41 -2.60 -3.63
CA LYS A 90 9.87 -3.62 -4.53
C LYS A 90 9.16 -3.03 -5.74
N ASP A 91 8.40 -1.96 -5.53
CA ASP A 91 7.80 -1.20 -6.62
C ASP A 91 7.78 0.29 -6.30
N VAL A 92 7.90 1.11 -7.34
CA VAL A 92 7.86 2.56 -7.21
C VAL A 92 7.04 3.19 -8.32
N SER A 93 6.44 4.34 -8.01
CA SER A 93 5.69 5.20 -8.91
C SER A 93 5.97 6.66 -8.54
N LEU A 94 5.45 7.60 -9.32
CA LEU A 94 5.61 9.02 -9.01
C LEU A 94 4.92 9.44 -7.71
N GLY A 95 3.91 8.70 -7.28
CA GLY A 95 3.15 9.00 -6.06
C GLY A 95 3.59 8.23 -4.82
N GLY A 96 4.46 7.23 -4.94
CA GLY A 96 4.82 6.40 -3.79
C GLY A 96 5.53 5.10 -4.13
N ALA A 97 5.85 4.34 -3.10
CA ALA A 97 6.63 3.11 -3.17
C ALA A 97 6.06 2.01 -2.29
N LEU A 98 6.35 0.76 -2.64
CA LEU A 98 6.22 -0.40 -1.77
C LEU A 98 7.60 -0.83 -1.29
N LEU A 99 7.79 -0.77 0.03
CA LEU A 99 8.98 -1.25 0.72
C LEU A 99 8.72 -2.65 1.27
N THR A 100 9.72 -3.51 1.20
CA THR A 100 9.70 -4.89 1.68
C THR A 100 10.96 -5.20 2.47
N ALA A 101 10.93 -6.29 3.24
CA ALA A 101 12.04 -6.68 4.11
C ALA A 101 12.49 -5.52 5.02
N VAL A 102 11.51 -4.77 5.55
CA VAL A 102 11.79 -3.67 6.47
C VAL A 102 12.36 -4.26 7.76
N VAL A 103 13.56 -3.81 8.10
CA VAL A 103 14.25 -4.16 9.35
C VAL A 103 14.52 -2.87 10.12
N LEU A 104 14.00 -2.82 11.33
CA LEU A 104 14.12 -1.70 12.27
C LEU A 104 14.77 -2.21 13.56
N PRO A 105 15.83 -1.57 14.07
CA PRO A 105 16.46 -1.95 15.33
C PRO A 105 15.48 -2.01 16.50
N GLN A 106 14.54 -1.07 16.61
CA GLN A 106 13.55 -1.04 17.68
C GLN A 106 12.35 -1.95 17.43
N GLN A 107 12.30 -2.62 16.26
CA GLN A 107 11.22 -3.53 15.84
C GLN A 107 9.81 -2.94 16.00
N SER A 108 9.69 -1.62 15.93
CA SER A 108 8.45 -0.90 16.21
C SER A 108 8.31 0.32 15.31
N ILE A 109 7.09 0.83 15.23
CA ILE A 109 6.75 2.04 14.48
C ILE A 109 5.84 2.93 15.34
N PRO A 110 5.85 4.25 15.14
CA PRO A 110 4.95 5.15 15.86
C PRO A 110 3.48 4.88 15.55
N LEU A 111 2.64 4.87 16.59
CA LEU A 111 1.18 4.86 16.43
C LEU A 111 0.63 6.22 15.97
N ARG A 112 1.32 7.31 16.35
CA ARG A 112 0.97 8.67 15.94
C ARG A 112 1.38 8.92 14.48
N PRO A 113 0.82 9.94 13.82
CA PRO A 113 1.29 10.38 12.51
C PRO A 113 2.81 10.56 12.51
N HIS A 114 3.45 9.97 11.51
CA HIS A 114 4.90 9.96 11.35
C HIS A 114 5.23 10.00 9.86
N THR A 115 6.47 10.38 9.56
CA THR A 115 6.98 10.40 8.19
C THR A 115 8.10 9.37 8.01
N ILE A 116 8.27 8.95 6.77
CA ILE A 116 9.22 7.95 6.35
C ILE A 116 10.19 8.62 5.38
N GLY A 117 11.46 8.69 5.74
CA GLY A 117 12.55 8.99 4.83
C GLY A 117 13.08 7.71 4.20
N ILE A 118 13.28 7.73 2.89
CA ILE A 118 14.00 6.67 2.18
C ILE A 118 15.20 7.26 1.46
N ARG A 119 16.35 6.57 1.52
CA ARG A 119 17.54 6.89 0.72
C ARG A 119 17.97 5.66 -0.07
N MET A 120 17.90 5.74 -1.38
CA MET A 120 18.29 4.63 -2.26
C MET A 120 19.81 4.42 -2.22
N LEU A 121 20.26 3.18 -2.08
CA LEU A 121 21.69 2.87 -1.94
C LEU A 121 22.37 2.43 -3.23
N ASP A 122 21.59 2.09 -4.26
CA ASP A 122 22.12 1.51 -5.49
C ASP A 122 21.35 1.91 -6.76
N GLY A 123 21.93 1.59 -7.92
CA GLY A 123 21.38 1.79 -9.25
C GLY A 123 21.31 3.26 -9.66
N ALA A 124 20.52 3.54 -10.71
CA ALA A 124 20.34 4.89 -11.26
C ALA A 124 19.69 5.89 -10.28
N LEU A 125 19.14 5.39 -9.17
CA LEU A 125 18.53 6.19 -8.11
C LEU A 125 19.44 6.36 -6.89
N LYS A 126 20.67 5.84 -6.88
CA LYS A 126 21.59 5.94 -5.75
C LYS A 126 21.71 7.37 -5.20
N GLY A 127 21.57 7.51 -3.89
CA GLY A 127 21.62 8.79 -3.18
C GLY A 127 20.35 9.63 -3.29
N VAL A 128 19.32 9.20 -4.02
CA VAL A 128 18.03 9.88 -4.02
C VAL A 128 17.33 9.67 -2.68
N GLU A 129 17.01 10.78 -2.03
CA GLU A 129 16.31 10.83 -0.75
C GLU A 129 14.88 11.36 -0.94
N ILE A 130 13.89 10.65 -0.43
CA ILE A 130 12.47 11.02 -0.58
C ILE A 130 11.76 10.85 0.75
N MET A 131 10.94 11.83 1.10
CA MET A 131 10.04 11.76 2.24
C MET A 131 8.64 11.29 1.83
N GLY A 132 8.03 10.48 2.68
CA GLY A 132 6.68 9.96 2.49
C GLY A 132 5.92 9.75 3.79
N ARG A 133 4.64 9.40 3.66
CA ARG A 133 3.79 8.96 4.76
C ARG A 133 3.41 7.50 4.61
N PRO A 134 3.29 6.73 5.70
CA PRO A 134 2.80 5.35 5.63
C PRO A 134 1.33 5.33 5.17
N ILE A 135 1.00 4.46 4.21
CA ILE A 135 -0.38 4.21 3.78
C ILE A 135 -0.88 2.87 4.29
N ARG A 136 0.00 1.87 4.28
CA ARG A 136 -0.37 0.51 4.64
C ARG A 136 0.83 -0.26 5.16
N LEU A 137 0.61 -0.95 6.27
CA LEU A 137 1.49 -1.91 6.86
C LEU A 137 0.92 -3.30 6.58
N ALA A 138 1.75 -4.22 6.16
CA ALA A 138 1.35 -5.61 5.97
C ALA A 138 2.48 -6.52 6.46
N HIS A 139 2.10 -7.56 7.18
CA HIS A 139 3.04 -8.59 7.61
C HIS A 139 3.25 -9.59 6.47
N SER A 140 4.51 -9.93 6.17
CA SER A 140 4.85 -10.87 5.08
C SER A 140 4.91 -12.33 5.53
N GLY A 141 4.59 -12.61 6.79
CA GLY A 141 4.78 -13.91 7.43
C GLY A 141 5.97 -13.90 8.40
N ILE A 142 6.04 -14.93 9.25
CA ILE A 142 7.08 -15.08 10.27
C ILE A 142 8.46 -15.05 9.59
N GLY A 143 9.34 -14.17 10.06
CA GLY A 143 10.72 -14.05 9.57
C GLY A 143 10.93 -13.29 8.26
N GLN A 144 9.86 -12.83 7.57
CA GLN A 144 9.98 -12.11 6.29
C GLN A 144 9.96 -10.57 6.41
N GLY A 145 10.00 -10.07 7.65
CA GLY A 145 9.91 -8.64 7.94
C GLY A 145 8.55 -8.04 7.57
N MET A 146 8.50 -6.72 7.57
CA MET A 146 7.29 -5.96 7.28
C MET A 146 7.31 -5.41 5.86
N ASN A 147 6.14 -5.38 5.22
CA ASN A 147 5.90 -4.59 4.02
C ASN A 147 5.26 -3.26 4.40
N LEU A 148 5.80 -2.19 3.85
CA LEU A 148 5.34 -0.83 4.10
C LEU A 148 5.09 -0.13 2.78
N ALA A 149 3.83 0.23 2.51
CA ALA A 149 3.49 1.10 1.40
C ALA A 149 3.54 2.56 1.88
N ILE A 150 4.24 3.41 1.12
CA ILE A 150 4.35 4.84 1.40
C ILE A 150 3.81 5.69 0.25
N GLU A 151 3.25 6.85 0.60
CA GLU A 151 2.92 7.93 -0.34
C GLU A 151 3.98 9.00 -0.24
N PHE A 152 4.50 9.49 -1.36
CA PHE A 152 5.48 10.58 -1.34
C PHE A 152 4.82 11.91 -0.98
N LEU A 153 5.53 12.73 -0.20
CA LEU A 153 5.06 14.08 0.13
C LEU A 153 5.16 14.99 -1.11
N ARG A 154 4.14 15.82 -1.34
CA ARG A 154 4.06 16.72 -2.51
C ARG A 154 5.25 17.68 -2.62
N THR A 155 5.92 17.99 -1.51
CA THR A 155 7.08 18.89 -1.47
C THR A 155 8.34 18.33 -2.15
N GLU A 156 8.34 17.07 -2.59
CA GLU A 156 9.50 16.41 -3.21
C GLU A 156 9.53 16.48 -4.75
N GLU A 157 8.72 17.33 -5.38
CA GLU A 157 8.57 17.40 -6.87
C GLU A 157 9.90 17.49 -7.65
N VAL A 158 10.89 18.23 -7.13
CA VAL A 158 12.20 18.38 -7.78
C VAL A 158 12.94 17.04 -7.81
N LYS A 159 12.90 16.25 -6.74
CA LYS A 159 13.55 14.94 -6.66
C LYS A 159 12.76 13.88 -7.42
N LEU A 160 11.43 14.00 -7.47
CA LEU A 160 10.56 13.16 -8.30
C LEU A 160 10.85 13.30 -9.81
N ARG A 161 11.48 14.39 -10.27
CA ARG A 161 11.94 14.51 -11.66
C ARG A 161 13.00 13.48 -12.03
N LYS A 162 13.91 13.12 -11.13
CA LYS A 162 14.88 12.03 -11.38
C LYS A 162 14.16 10.70 -11.48
N LEU A 163 13.16 10.48 -10.62
CA LEU A 163 12.30 9.30 -10.67
C LEU A 163 11.57 9.17 -12.01
N ARG A 164 11.04 10.27 -12.55
CA ARG A 164 10.36 10.32 -13.86
C ARG A 164 11.21 9.84 -15.03
N LYS A 165 12.54 10.06 -14.98
CA LYS A 165 13.44 9.61 -16.06
C LYS A 165 13.68 8.11 -16.04
N ILE A 166 13.44 7.46 -14.89
CA ILE A 166 13.78 6.06 -14.64
C ILE A 166 12.54 5.16 -14.64
N LEU A 167 11.38 5.70 -14.28
CA LEU A 167 10.08 5.04 -14.34
C LEU A 167 9.56 4.92 -15.77
#